data_AF-A0A6L9MD33-F1
#
_entry.id   AF-A0A6L9MD33-F1
#
_cell.length_a   1.000
_cell.length_b   1.000
_cell.length_c   1.000
_cell.angle_alpha   90.00
_cell.angle_beta   90.00
_cell.angle_gamma   90.00
#
_symmetry.space_group_name_H-M   'P 1'
#
loop_
_entity.id
_entity.type
_entity.pdbx_description
1 polymer ?
#
loop_
_entity_poly.entity_id
_entity_poly.type
_entity_poly.pdbx_seq_one_letter_code
_entity_poly.pdbx_strand_id
1 'polypeptide(L)'
;MTDLKRTPLTDLHVSLGARMVPFAGYSMPVQYPAGIMKEHLHTRSAAGLFDVSHMGQIAIRPRSGNLRDAALALETLVPVDVAGLAEGRQRYGVFTDDSGGILDDLMIANRGDHLFLVVNAACKDQDLAHLEAGLATTCIVENLPHRALLALQGPAAEAALATLAPEVAAMRFMDVRAVDLVGAGCIVSRSGYTGEDGYEISVPAADAERLAKALLAIDGVAPVGLGARDSLRLEAGLCLHGNDIDTTTTPVEASLEWAIQKIRRACGDRQGGFPGADIILKQLSAGAARRRVGLRPETKAPIRAETPLFAEEASGEPIGRVTSGGFAPSLEAPVAMGYVPTEQAGVGTRLFAEVRGKRLPVTVTSLPFVTPGYKRR
;
A
#
# COMPACT_ATOMS: atom_id res chain seq x y z
N MET A 1 -16.34 -5.80 25.02
CA MET A 1 -15.17 -5.25 24.32
C MET A 1 -14.40 -6.45 23.79
N THR A 2 -14.32 -6.62 22.48
CA THR A 2 -13.54 -7.71 21.88
C THR A 2 -12.06 -7.48 22.18
N ASP A 3 -11.36 -8.51 22.66
CA ASP A 3 -9.91 -8.42 22.89
C ASP A 3 -9.20 -8.18 21.54
N LEU A 4 -8.45 -7.08 21.45
CA LEU A 4 -7.70 -6.74 20.24
C LEU A 4 -6.52 -7.70 20.07
N LYS A 5 -6.28 -8.12 18.82
CA LYS A 5 -5.10 -8.92 18.47
C LYS A 5 -3.83 -8.12 18.77
N ARG A 6 -2.77 -8.81 19.16
CA ARG A 6 -1.44 -8.24 19.45
C ARG A 6 -0.45 -8.62 18.35
N THR A 7 0.47 -7.73 18.00
CA THR A 7 1.65 -8.07 17.20
C THR A 7 2.77 -8.57 18.10
N PRO A 8 3.79 -9.27 17.56
CA PRO A 8 4.99 -9.64 18.32
C PRO A 8 5.76 -8.47 18.95
N LEU A 9 5.48 -7.23 18.53
CA LEU A 9 6.14 -6.01 19.01
C LEU A 9 5.30 -5.18 19.98
N THR A 10 4.13 -5.69 20.40
CA THR A 10 3.19 -4.93 21.26
C THR A 10 3.85 -4.44 22.54
N ASP A 11 4.62 -5.29 23.24
CA ASP A 11 5.28 -4.90 24.49
C ASP A 11 6.42 -3.90 24.25
N LEU A 12 7.14 -4.03 23.12
CA LEU A 12 8.12 -3.04 22.69
C LEU A 12 7.46 -1.67 22.47
N HIS A 13 6.32 -1.61 21.77
CA HIS A 13 5.60 -0.36 21.55
C HIS A 13 5.21 0.33 22.85
N VAL A 14 4.67 -0.43 23.81
CA VAL A 14 4.32 0.10 25.14
C VAL A 14 5.55 0.63 25.86
N SER A 15 6.68 -0.10 25.82
CA SER A 15 7.92 0.34 26.45
C SER A 15 8.51 1.61 25.84
N LEU A 16 8.26 1.85 24.54
CA LEU A 16 8.65 3.06 23.82
C LEU A 16 7.67 4.24 24.04
N GLY A 17 6.66 4.08 24.89
CA GLY A 17 5.67 5.12 25.20
C GLY A 17 4.66 5.35 24.08
N ALA A 18 4.40 4.35 23.24
CA ALA A 18 3.42 4.47 22.17
C ALA A 18 1.99 4.65 22.71
N ARG A 19 1.20 5.47 22.00
CA ARG A 19 -0.26 5.51 22.19
C ARG A 19 -0.89 4.41 21.35
N MET A 20 -1.40 3.37 22.01
CA MET A 20 -2.03 2.22 21.35
C MET A 20 -3.51 2.50 21.02
N VAL A 21 -3.97 2.09 19.84
CA VAL A 21 -5.36 2.23 19.37
C VAL A 21 -5.85 0.97 18.66
N PRO A 22 -7.17 0.72 18.58
CA PRO A 22 -7.74 -0.29 17.69
C PRO A 22 -7.49 0.08 16.22
N PHE A 23 -6.91 -0.84 15.44
CA PHE A 23 -6.77 -0.71 13.99
C PHE A 23 -6.87 -2.09 13.32
N ALA A 24 -7.82 -2.28 12.41
CA ALA A 24 -8.07 -3.56 11.74
C ALA A 24 -8.14 -4.78 12.69
N GLY A 25 -8.71 -4.61 13.89
CA GLY A 25 -8.79 -5.66 14.92
C GLY A 25 -7.52 -5.89 15.74
N TYR A 26 -6.47 -5.08 15.55
CA TYR A 26 -5.21 -5.12 16.30
C TYR A 26 -5.07 -3.92 17.25
N SER A 27 -4.27 -4.09 18.31
CA SER A 27 -3.76 -2.99 19.14
C SER A 27 -2.46 -2.47 18.52
N MET A 28 -2.52 -1.30 17.89
CA MET A 28 -1.42 -0.73 17.10
C MET A 28 -1.01 0.67 17.60
N PRO A 29 0.27 1.06 17.49
CA PRO A 29 0.72 2.39 17.86
C PRO A 29 0.22 3.45 16.86
N VAL A 30 -0.61 4.39 17.30
CA VAL A 30 -1.02 5.53 16.43
C VAL A 30 0.09 6.57 16.31
N GLN A 31 0.87 6.75 17.38
CA GLN A 31 2.01 7.66 17.48
C GLN A 31 2.86 7.28 18.71
N TYR A 32 4.09 7.79 18.74
CA TYR A 32 5.05 7.75 19.84
C TYR A 32 5.17 9.15 20.49
N PRO A 33 5.96 9.33 21.57
CA PRO A 33 6.04 10.62 22.28
C PRO A 33 6.44 11.83 21.42
N ALA A 34 7.15 11.61 20.30
CA ALA A 34 7.50 12.68 19.36
C ALA A 34 6.27 13.29 18.67
N GLY A 35 5.21 12.49 18.45
CA GLY A 35 3.97 12.89 17.79
C GLY A 35 4.04 12.78 16.27
N ILE A 36 2.86 12.65 15.65
CA ILE A 36 2.66 12.33 14.23
C ILE A 36 3.46 13.24 13.29
N MET A 37 3.47 14.56 13.51
CA MET A 37 4.19 15.49 12.63
C MET A 37 5.70 15.27 12.66
N LYS A 38 6.28 15.05 13.85
CA LYS A 38 7.72 14.81 13.97
C LYS A 38 8.11 13.45 13.41
N GLU A 39 7.30 12.42 13.66
CA GLU A 39 7.50 11.09 13.08
C GLU A 39 7.46 11.10 11.54
N HIS A 40 6.50 11.84 10.97
CA HIS A 40 6.41 12.03 9.52
C HIS A 40 7.66 12.70 8.96
N LEU A 41 8.03 13.87 9.50
CA LEU A 41 9.18 14.63 9.02
C LEU A 41 10.49 13.86 9.22
N HIS A 42 10.62 13.14 10.33
CA HIS A 42 11.76 12.26 10.58
C HIS A 42 11.88 11.17 9.52
N THR A 43 10.76 10.56 9.10
CA THR A 43 10.78 9.56 8.02
C THR A 43 11.25 10.16 6.69
N ARG A 44 10.86 11.41 6.39
CA ARG A 44 11.29 12.13 5.18
C ARG A 44 12.77 12.52 5.20
N SER A 45 13.36 12.76 6.37
CA SER A 45 14.74 13.24 6.49
C SER A 45 15.76 12.18 6.92
N ALA A 46 15.31 11.07 7.52
CA ALA A 46 16.15 10.04 8.14
C ALA A 46 15.57 8.64 7.88
N ALA A 47 15.30 7.85 8.92
CA ALA A 47 14.69 6.52 8.80
C ALA A 47 13.60 6.31 9.87
N GLY A 48 12.38 6.00 9.42
CA GLY A 48 11.25 5.57 10.26
C GLY A 48 11.10 4.05 10.25
N LEU A 49 10.95 3.45 11.43
CA LEU A 49 10.66 2.02 11.62
C LEU A 49 9.18 1.84 11.99
N PHE A 50 8.47 1.08 11.17
CA PHE A 50 7.04 0.79 11.32
C PHE A 50 6.84 -0.68 11.63
N ASP A 51 5.95 -0.98 12.59
CA ASP A 51 5.38 -2.31 12.75
C ASP A 51 4.16 -2.46 11.85
N VAL A 52 4.28 -3.32 10.85
CA VAL A 52 3.20 -3.67 9.91
C VAL A 52 2.84 -5.16 9.99
N SER A 53 3.16 -5.81 11.12
CA SER A 53 2.93 -7.25 11.35
C SER A 53 1.46 -7.66 11.40
N HIS A 54 0.54 -6.69 11.37
CA HIS A 54 -0.89 -6.95 11.27
C HIS A 54 -1.32 -7.39 9.85
N MET A 55 -0.52 -7.06 8.82
CA MET A 55 -0.75 -7.48 7.42
C MET A 55 -0.69 -9.00 7.26
N GLY A 56 -1.45 -9.52 6.28
CA GLY A 56 -1.41 -10.95 5.94
C GLY A 56 -0.17 -11.28 5.12
N GLN A 57 0.42 -12.45 5.35
CA GLN A 57 1.55 -12.96 4.60
C GLN A 57 1.22 -14.37 4.13
N ILE A 58 1.30 -14.61 2.83
CA ILE A 58 0.83 -15.86 2.21
C ILE A 58 1.91 -16.37 1.25
N ALA A 59 2.17 -17.68 1.26
CA ALA A 59 2.97 -18.34 0.25
C ALA A 59 2.08 -19.18 -0.68
N ILE A 60 2.30 -19.06 -1.99
CA ILE A 60 1.65 -19.89 -3.02
C ILE A 60 2.71 -20.75 -3.67
N ARG A 61 2.61 -22.07 -3.51
CA ARG A 61 3.52 -23.05 -4.10
C ARG A 61 2.82 -23.85 -5.19
N PRO A 62 3.43 -24.02 -6.37
CA PRO A 62 2.85 -24.85 -7.43
C PRO A 62 2.86 -26.32 -7.00
N ARG A 63 1.75 -27.05 -7.20
CA ARG A 63 1.73 -28.51 -6.99
C ARG A 63 2.57 -29.25 -8.03
N SER A 64 2.73 -28.68 -9.22
CA SER A 64 3.55 -29.23 -10.31
C SER A 64 5.06 -29.08 -10.08
N GLY A 65 5.48 -28.24 -9.12
CA GLY A 65 6.88 -27.82 -8.96
C GLY A 65 7.33 -26.74 -9.95
N ASN A 66 6.47 -26.31 -10.88
CA ASN A 66 6.79 -25.22 -11.82
C ASN A 66 6.13 -23.92 -11.38
N LEU A 67 6.93 -22.92 -10.97
CA LEU A 67 6.42 -21.64 -10.49
C LEU A 67 5.54 -20.92 -11.51
N ARG A 68 5.79 -21.13 -12.81
CA ARG A 68 4.98 -20.54 -13.87
C ARG A 68 3.51 -20.96 -13.77
N ASP A 69 3.23 -22.18 -13.33
CA ASP A 69 1.85 -22.67 -13.19
C ASP A 69 1.12 -21.95 -12.05
N ALA A 70 1.82 -21.70 -10.93
CA ALA A 70 1.27 -20.89 -9.84
C ALA A 70 1.07 -19.42 -10.27
N ALA A 71 1.98 -18.87 -11.07
CA ALA A 71 1.83 -17.53 -11.61
C ALA A 71 0.63 -17.41 -12.55
N LEU A 72 0.46 -18.35 -13.48
CA LEU A 72 -0.70 -18.38 -14.39
C LEU A 72 -2.01 -18.63 -13.63
N ALA A 73 -2.00 -19.45 -12.58
CA ALA A 73 -3.16 -19.64 -11.72
C ALA A 73 -3.50 -18.34 -10.96
N LEU A 74 -2.51 -17.63 -10.41
CA LEU A 74 -2.76 -16.35 -9.75
C LEU A 74 -3.28 -15.28 -10.74
N GLU A 75 -2.80 -15.28 -12.00
CA GLU A 75 -3.31 -14.42 -13.07
C GLU A 75 -4.81 -14.58 -13.35
N THR A 76 -5.46 -15.65 -12.85
CA THR A 76 -6.92 -15.81 -12.94
C THR A 76 -7.69 -15.03 -11.89
N LEU A 77 -7.01 -14.48 -10.87
CA LEU A 77 -7.59 -13.69 -9.79
C LEU A 77 -7.12 -12.23 -9.82
N VAL A 78 -6.04 -11.94 -10.56
CA VAL A 78 -5.46 -10.60 -10.66
C VAL A 78 -5.26 -10.16 -12.12
N PRO A 79 -5.48 -8.88 -12.46
CA PRO A 79 -5.28 -8.36 -13.81
C PRO A 79 -3.80 -8.13 -14.15
N VAL A 80 -2.88 -8.37 -13.22
CA VAL A 80 -1.45 -8.07 -13.39
C VAL A 80 -0.68 -9.26 -13.96
N ASP A 81 0.39 -8.99 -14.71
CA ASP A 81 1.27 -10.02 -15.26
C ASP A 81 2.13 -10.62 -14.14
N VAL A 82 1.79 -11.82 -13.69
CA VAL A 82 2.58 -12.56 -12.68
C VAL A 82 3.55 -13.50 -13.37
N ALA A 83 3.17 -14.09 -14.50
CA ALA A 83 4.00 -15.06 -15.22
C ALA A 83 5.23 -14.44 -15.89
N GLY A 84 5.23 -13.12 -16.11
CA GLY A 84 6.36 -12.31 -16.57
C GLY A 84 7.16 -11.65 -15.45
N LEU A 85 6.79 -11.85 -14.17
CA LEU A 85 7.53 -11.33 -13.03
C LEU A 85 8.80 -12.17 -12.83
N ALA A 86 9.97 -11.57 -13.04
CA ALA A 86 11.26 -12.25 -12.86
C ALA A 86 11.49 -12.66 -11.39
N GLU A 87 12.28 -13.71 -11.17
CA GLU A 87 12.74 -14.13 -9.85
C GLU A 87 13.45 -12.98 -9.12
N GLY A 88 13.22 -12.89 -7.80
CA GLY A 88 13.79 -11.85 -6.95
C GLY A 88 13.16 -10.47 -7.18
N ARG A 89 12.02 -10.40 -7.88
CA ARG A 89 11.25 -9.17 -8.10
C ARG A 89 9.87 -9.27 -7.48
N GLN A 90 9.32 -8.11 -7.17
CA GLN A 90 7.92 -7.98 -6.76
C GLN A 90 7.17 -6.93 -7.57
N ARG A 91 5.85 -6.96 -7.43
CA ARG A 91 4.90 -6.12 -8.17
C ARG A 91 3.67 -5.86 -7.31
N TYR A 92 3.15 -4.65 -7.40
CA TYR A 92 1.82 -4.30 -6.90
C TYR A 92 0.74 -4.95 -7.77
N GLY A 93 -0.26 -5.55 -7.14
CA GLY A 93 -1.43 -6.15 -7.77
C GLY A 93 -2.72 -5.74 -7.07
N VAL A 94 -3.83 -6.16 -7.66
CA VAL A 94 -5.18 -6.01 -7.09
C VAL A 94 -5.94 -7.30 -7.35
N PHE A 95 -6.71 -7.78 -6.36
CA PHE A 95 -7.77 -8.75 -6.62
C PHE A 95 -8.98 -8.00 -7.17
N THR A 96 -9.65 -8.58 -8.16
CA THR A 96 -10.88 -8.00 -8.73
C THR A 96 -12.04 -8.98 -8.65
N ASP A 97 -13.26 -8.45 -8.65
CA ASP A 97 -14.49 -9.23 -8.80
C ASP A 97 -15.06 -9.15 -10.22
N ASP A 98 -16.17 -9.86 -10.48
CA ASP A 98 -16.81 -9.91 -11.79
C ASP A 98 -17.35 -8.55 -12.28
N SER A 99 -17.55 -7.59 -11.37
CA SER A 99 -17.92 -6.21 -11.71
C SER A 99 -16.70 -5.32 -12.00
N GLY A 100 -15.49 -5.86 -11.85
CA GLY A 100 -14.23 -5.16 -11.98
C GLY A 100 -13.85 -4.34 -10.75
N GLY A 101 -14.63 -4.46 -9.66
CA GLY A 101 -14.36 -3.84 -8.37
C GLY A 101 -13.11 -4.42 -7.72
N ILE A 102 -12.41 -3.63 -6.90
CA ILE A 102 -11.19 -4.06 -6.21
C ILE A 102 -11.56 -4.73 -4.88
N LEU A 103 -11.18 -5.99 -4.71
CA LEU A 103 -11.42 -6.76 -3.48
C LEU A 103 -10.35 -6.49 -2.41
N ASP A 104 -9.10 -6.39 -2.85
CA ASP A 104 -7.95 -5.93 -2.06
C ASP A 104 -6.82 -5.50 -3.01
N ASP A 105 -5.89 -4.67 -2.52
CA ASP A 105 -4.59 -4.44 -3.14
C ASP A 105 -3.46 -5.16 -2.40
N LEU A 106 -2.43 -5.58 -3.12
CA LEU A 106 -1.42 -6.48 -2.57
C LEU A 106 -0.06 -6.36 -3.25
N MET A 107 0.96 -6.88 -2.58
CA MET A 107 2.30 -7.07 -3.15
C MET A 107 2.51 -8.55 -3.49
N ILE A 108 2.97 -8.83 -4.71
CA ILE A 108 3.27 -10.17 -5.22
C ILE A 108 4.76 -10.26 -5.50
N ALA A 109 5.48 -11.13 -4.79
CA ALA A 109 6.90 -11.38 -4.96
C ALA A 109 7.16 -12.77 -5.55
N ASN A 110 8.03 -12.84 -6.57
CA ASN A 110 8.55 -14.09 -7.10
C ASN A 110 9.83 -14.48 -6.33
N ARG A 111 9.77 -15.57 -5.57
CA ARG A 111 10.89 -16.09 -4.76
C ARG A 111 11.67 -17.23 -5.45
N GLY A 112 11.34 -17.56 -6.69
CA GLY A 112 11.94 -18.65 -7.47
C GLY A 112 11.25 -19.99 -7.23
N ASP A 113 11.06 -20.36 -5.97
CA ASP A 113 10.37 -21.59 -5.55
C ASP A 113 8.88 -21.40 -5.22
N HIS A 114 8.48 -20.17 -4.86
CA HIS A 114 7.10 -19.82 -4.53
C HIS A 114 6.77 -18.37 -4.87
N LEU A 115 5.48 -18.03 -4.91
CA LEU A 115 5.03 -16.64 -4.83
C LEU A 115 4.79 -16.29 -3.36
N PHE A 116 5.26 -15.11 -2.95
CA PHE A 116 5.03 -14.58 -1.62
C PHE A 116 4.17 -13.32 -1.72
N LEU A 117 3.04 -13.29 -1.01
CA LEU A 117 2.08 -12.20 -1.03
C LEU A 117 2.01 -11.50 0.31
N VAL A 118 1.88 -10.18 0.26
CA VAL A 118 1.53 -9.35 1.41
C VAL A 118 0.20 -8.67 1.10
N VAL A 119 -0.81 -8.93 1.95
CA VAL A 119 -2.21 -8.48 1.78
C VAL A 119 -2.65 -7.62 2.97
N ASN A 120 -3.68 -6.79 2.79
CA ASN A 120 -4.09 -5.86 3.84
C ASN A 120 -4.63 -6.58 5.08
N ALA A 121 -4.39 -5.99 6.25
CA ALA A 121 -4.76 -6.62 7.52
C ALA A 121 -6.27 -6.85 7.69
N ALA A 122 -7.10 -5.95 7.14
CA ALA A 122 -8.55 -6.05 7.18
C ALA A 122 -9.11 -7.07 6.17
N CYS A 123 -8.35 -7.39 5.12
CA CYS A 123 -8.77 -8.26 4.03
C CYS A 123 -8.19 -9.68 4.16
N LYS A 124 -7.07 -9.87 4.88
CA LYS A 124 -6.29 -11.12 4.84
C LYS A 124 -7.04 -12.44 5.05
N ASP A 125 -8.08 -12.46 5.89
CA ASP A 125 -8.87 -13.68 6.12
C ASP A 125 -9.75 -13.98 4.88
N GLN A 126 -10.30 -12.94 4.24
CA GLN A 126 -11.07 -13.04 3.00
C GLN A 126 -10.14 -13.39 1.81
N ASP A 127 -8.94 -12.81 1.76
CA ASP A 127 -8.01 -13.02 0.66
C ASP A 127 -7.42 -14.42 0.69
N LEU A 128 -7.14 -14.94 1.90
CA LEU A 128 -6.73 -16.33 2.07
C LEU A 128 -7.82 -17.28 1.56
N ALA A 129 -9.07 -17.08 1.96
CA ALA A 129 -10.19 -17.90 1.49
C ALA A 129 -10.39 -17.78 -0.04
N HIS A 130 -10.23 -16.58 -0.60
CA HIS A 130 -10.33 -16.33 -2.03
C HIS A 130 -9.23 -17.08 -2.82
N LEU A 131 -7.99 -17.02 -2.33
CA LEU A 131 -6.85 -17.73 -2.91
C LEU A 131 -7.01 -19.25 -2.80
N GLU A 132 -7.43 -19.76 -1.64
CA GLU A 132 -7.69 -21.19 -1.45
C GLU A 132 -8.76 -21.68 -2.42
N ALA A 133 -9.89 -20.96 -2.54
CA ALA A 133 -10.96 -21.32 -3.45
C ALA A 133 -10.51 -21.28 -4.93
N GLY A 134 -9.76 -20.25 -5.32
CA GLY A 134 -9.33 -20.06 -6.70
C GLY A 134 -8.16 -20.95 -7.14
N LEU A 135 -7.28 -21.36 -6.21
CA LEU A 135 -5.99 -21.95 -6.55
C LEU A 135 -5.77 -23.37 -6.01
N ALA A 136 -6.63 -23.91 -5.13
CA ALA A 136 -6.36 -25.18 -4.42
C ALA A 136 -6.02 -26.38 -5.33
N THR A 137 -6.54 -26.43 -6.55
CA THR A 137 -6.27 -27.50 -7.53
C THR A 137 -4.87 -27.43 -8.13
N THR A 138 -4.33 -26.22 -8.27
CA THR A 138 -3.04 -25.96 -8.94
C THR A 138 -1.92 -25.66 -7.95
N CYS A 139 -2.27 -25.09 -6.79
CA CYS A 139 -1.34 -24.58 -5.81
C CYS A 139 -1.63 -25.10 -4.40
N ILE A 140 -0.60 -25.05 -3.57
CA ILE A 140 -0.70 -25.07 -2.11
C ILE A 140 -0.65 -23.61 -1.67
N VAL A 141 -1.70 -23.14 -1.01
CA VAL A 141 -1.79 -21.81 -0.41
C VAL A 141 -1.50 -21.96 1.07
N GLU A 142 -0.49 -21.28 1.57
CA GLU A 142 -0.04 -21.36 2.97
C GLU A 142 -0.07 -19.97 3.59
N ASN A 143 -0.91 -19.79 4.61
CA ASN A 143 -0.85 -18.63 5.49
C ASN A 143 0.43 -18.70 6.34
N LEU A 144 1.11 -17.57 6.54
CA LEU A 144 2.36 -17.47 7.30
C LEU A 144 2.17 -16.67 8.61
N PRO A 145 1.32 -17.12 9.56
CA PRO A 145 0.99 -16.38 10.77
C PRO A 145 2.16 -16.26 11.76
N HIS A 146 3.21 -17.07 11.57
CA HIS A 146 4.41 -17.09 12.42
C HIS A 146 5.48 -16.08 11.98
N ARG A 147 5.14 -15.13 11.10
CA ARG A 147 6.02 -14.05 10.67
C ARG A 147 5.49 -12.70 11.11
N ALA A 148 6.41 -11.82 11.52
CA ALA A 148 6.19 -10.39 11.67
C ALA A 148 6.57 -9.67 10.37
N LEU A 149 6.16 -8.40 10.25
CA LEU A 149 6.54 -7.55 9.13
C LEU A 149 6.92 -6.17 9.67
N LEU A 150 8.16 -5.78 9.40
CA LEU A 150 8.70 -4.46 9.73
C LEU A 150 8.88 -3.67 8.44
N ALA A 151 8.68 -2.35 8.47
CA ALA A 151 9.08 -1.47 7.37
C ALA A 151 10.08 -0.43 7.88
N LEU A 152 11.23 -0.33 7.22
CA LEU A 152 12.25 0.69 7.47
C LEU A 152 12.26 1.63 6.27
N GLN A 153 11.86 2.89 6.45
CA GLN A 153 11.53 3.80 5.37
C GLN A 153 12.21 5.15 5.57
N GLY A 154 12.63 5.79 4.49
CA GLY A 154 13.31 7.08 4.51
C GLY A 154 14.69 7.04 3.84
N PRO A 155 15.28 8.21 3.52
CA PRO A 155 16.55 8.29 2.79
C PRO A 155 17.73 7.64 3.53
N ALA A 156 17.66 7.47 4.86
CA ALA A 156 18.69 6.78 5.64
C ALA A 156 18.45 5.26 5.80
N ALA A 157 17.35 4.72 5.25
CA ALA A 157 16.99 3.32 5.44
C ALA A 157 18.01 2.33 4.82
N GLU A 158 18.56 2.63 3.63
CA GLU A 158 19.63 1.85 3.01
C GLU A 158 20.86 1.81 3.91
N ALA A 159 21.35 2.97 4.34
CA ALA A 159 22.53 3.07 5.18
C ALA A 159 22.34 2.32 6.51
N ALA A 160 21.19 2.47 7.15
CA ALA A 160 20.87 1.78 8.41
C ALA A 160 20.82 0.25 8.21
N LEU A 161 20.05 -0.26 7.26
CA LEU A 161 19.92 -1.71 7.06
C LEU A 161 21.25 -2.35 6.60
N ALA A 162 22.04 -1.63 5.80
CA ALA A 162 23.34 -2.09 5.33
C ALA A 162 24.38 -2.27 6.46
N THR A 163 24.17 -1.68 7.64
CA THR A 163 25.00 -1.98 8.82
C THR A 163 24.80 -3.41 9.34
N LEU A 164 23.62 -3.99 9.11
CA LEU A 164 23.26 -5.35 9.52
C LEU A 164 23.48 -6.37 8.39
N ALA A 165 23.25 -5.97 7.13
CA ALA A 165 23.43 -6.79 5.95
C ALA A 165 23.85 -5.93 4.73
N PRO A 166 25.16 -5.76 4.46
CA PRO A 166 25.65 -4.87 3.40
C PRO A 166 25.09 -5.17 2.00
N GLU A 167 24.73 -6.41 1.71
CA GLU A 167 24.21 -6.87 0.41
C GLU A 167 22.87 -6.23 0.01
N VAL A 168 22.12 -5.65 0.97
CA VAL A 168 20.84 -4.97 0.70
C VAL A 168 21.03 -3.66 -0.07
N ALA A 169 22.23 -3.06 -0.03
CA ALA A 169 22.55 -1.84 -0.78
C ALA A 169 22.51 -2.06 -2.29
N ALA A 170 22.76 -3.29 -2.75
CA ALA A 170 22.71 -3.68 -4.15
C ALA A 170 21.27 -3.98 -4.66
N MET A 171 20.27 -3.94 -3.78
CA MET A 171 18.87 -4.09 -4.18
C MET A 171 18.36 -2.81 -4.82
N ARG A 172 17.56 -2.92 -5.87
CA ARG A 172 16.81 -1.80 -6.45
C ARG A 172 15.35 -1.90 -6.04
N PHE A 173 14.60 -0.82 -6.24
CA PHE A 173 13.18 -0.76 -5.98
C PHE A 173 12.45 -1.95 -6.60
N MET A 174 11.65 -2.61 -5.77
CA MET A 174 10.93 -3.86 -6.05
C MET A 174 11.81 -5.11 -6.26
N ASP A 175 13.06 -5.11 -5.80
CA ASP A 175 13.81 -6.35 -5.54
C ASP A 175 13.34 -7.01 -4.25
N VAL A 176 13.46 -8.33 -4.19
CA VAL A 176 13.19 -9.17 -3.01
C VAL A 176 14.30 -10.20 -2.85
N ARG A 177 14.85 -10.33 -1.65
CA ARG A 177 15.96 -11.26 -1.34
C ARG A 177 15.72 -11.99 -0.02
N ALA A 178 16.30 -13.19 0.10
CA ALA A 178 16.51 -13.79 1.40
C ALA A 178 17.77 -13.14 2.00
N VAL A 179 17.69 -12.70 3.25
CA VAL A 179 18.78 -12.01 3.94
C VAL A 179 18.76 -12.46 5.40
N ASP A 180 19.92 -12.80 5.96
CA ASP A 180 20.05 -13.05 7.39
C ASP A 180 20.27 -11.73 8.12
N LEU A 181 19.33 -11.37 8.99
CA LEU A 181 19.40 -10.15 9.80
C LEU A 181 19.43 -10.53 11.28
N VAL A 182 20.54 -10.23 11.95
CA VAL A 182 20.70 -10.48 13.40
C VAL A 182 20.39 -11.95 13.77
N GLY A 183 20.86 -12.88 12.93
CA GLY A 183 20.65 -14.33 13.07
C GLY A 183 19.26 -14.84 12.71
N ALA A 184 18.43 -14.05 12.03
CA ALA A 184 17.09 -14.45 11.58
C ALA A 184 16.97 -14.45 10.05
N GLY A 185 16.48 -15.55 9.49
CA GLY A 185 16.21 -15.69 8.06
C GLY A 185 15.02 -14.84 7.61
N CYS A 186 15.31 -13.70 6.99
CA CYS A 186 14.33 -12.70 6.58
C CYS A 186 14.06 -12.75 5.07
N ILE A 187 12.84 -12.38 4.68
CA ILE A 187 12.51 -11.99 3.31
C ILE A 187 12.51 -10.46 3.31
N VAL A 188 13.49 -9.88 2.64
CA VAL A 188 13.67 -8.43 2.55
C VAL A 188 13.24 -7.99 1.16
N SER A 189 12.34 -7.02 1.09
CA SER A 189 11.95 -6.37 -0.16
C SER A 189 12.29 -4.89 -0.11
N ARG A 190 12.76 -4.30 -1.21
CA ARG A 190 13.01 -2.85 -1.30
C ARG A 190 11.76 -2.14 -1.83
N SER A 191 10.78 -1.99 -0.93
CA SER A 191 9.49 -1.34 -1.14
C SER A 191 9.03 -0.62 0.12
N GLY A 192 7.84 -0.02 0.02
CA GLY A 192 7.07 0.37 1.18
C GLY A 192 5.90 1.27 0.79
N TYR A 193 5.41 2.00 1.78
CA TYR A 193 4.14 2.71 1.72
C TYR A 193 4.27 4.18 2.11
N THR A 194 5.41 4.80 1.78
CA THR A 194 5.75 6.16 2.22
C THR A 194 6.10 7.11 1.08
N GLY A 195 6.39 6.59 -0.11
CA GLY A 195 6.98 7.36 -1.20
C GLY A 195 8.49 7.55 -1.07
N GLU A 196 9.10 7.24 0.07
CA GLU A 196 10.55 7.26 0.24
C GLU A 196 11.19 5.97 -0.29
N ASP A 197 12.53 5.95 -0.36
CA ASP A 197 13.27 4.71 -0.37
C ASP A 197 13.06 3.94 0.95
N GLY A 198 13.25 2.62 0.93
CA GLY A 198 13.06 1.81 2.10
C GLY A 198 12.89 0.33 1.80
N TYR A 199 12.73 -0.41 2.89
CA TYR A 199 12.61 -1.86 2.89
C TYR A 199 11.39 -2.30 3.71
N GLU A 200 10.82 -3.42 3.32
CA GLU A 200 9.95 -4.25 4.16
C GLU A 200 10.66 -5.56 4.48
N ILE A 201 10.57 -5.99 5.73
CA ILE A 201 11.33 -7.09 6.29
C ILE A 201 10.36 -8.05 6.95
N SER A 202 10.05 -9.12 6.24
CA SER A 202 9.33 -10.25 6.80
C SER A 202 10.31 -11.08 7.60
N VAL A 203 10.07 -11.23 8.90
CA VAL A 203 10.97 -11.88 9.88
C VAL A 203 10.18 -12.92 10.69
N PRO A 204 10.77 -14.05 11.12
CA PRO A 204 10.11 -14.93 12.07
C PRO A 204 9.65 -14.15 13.31
N ALA A 205 8.41 -14.39 13.77
CA ALA A 205 7.80 -13.61 14.85
C ALA A 205 8.62 -13.63 16.15
N ALA A 206 9.28 -14.76 16.44
CA ALA A 206 10.14 -14.91 17.62
C ALA A 206 11.40 -14.02 17.60
N ASP A 207 11.83 -13.58 16.42
CA ASP A 207 13.02 -12.75 16.22
C ASP A 207 12.70 -11.27 16.00
N ALA A 208 11.41 -10.94 15.84
CA ALA A 208 10.96 -9.60 15.47
C ALA A 208 11.41 -8.53 16.46
N GLU A 209 11.28 -8.77 17.77
CA GLU A 209 11.70 -7.81 18.79
C GLU A 209 13.21 -7.59 18.79
N ARG A 210 13.99 -8.65 18.60
CA ARG A 210 15.46 -8.58 18.50
C ARG A 210 15.88 -7.71 17.32
N LEU A 211 15.27 -7.94 16.15
CA LEU A 211 15.53 -7.15 14.94
C LEU A 211 15.09 -5.69 15.13
N ALA A 212 13.89 -5.44 15.65
CA ALA A 212 13.38 -4.09 15.87
C ALA A 212 14.28 -3.29 16.82
N LYS A 213 14.73 -3.89 17.93
CA LYS A 213 15.68 -3.26 18.87
C LYS A 213 17.03 -2.98 18.21
N ALA A 214 17.55 -3.90 17.40
CA ALA A 214 18.80 -3.69 16.67
C ALA A 214 18.70 -2.51 15.70
N LEU A 215 17.59 -2.39 14.96
CA LEU A 215 17.33 -1.27 14.06
C LEU A 215 17.17 0.06 14.82
N LEU A 216 16.41 0.07 15.91
CA LEU A 216 16.20 1.27 16.74
C LEU A 216 17.46 1.73 17.49
N ALA A 217 18.47 0.87 17.62
CA ALA A 217 19.76 1.22 18.20
C ALA A 217 20.68 1.94 17.19
N ILE A 218 20.32 1.97 15.90
CA ILE A 218 21.07 2.68 14.87
C ILE A 218 20.71 4.17 14.89
N ASP A 219 21.71 5.03 14.97
CA ASP A 219 21.52 6.48 14.93
C ASP A 219 20.72 6.91 13.70
N GLY A 220 19.67 7.72 13.92
CA GLY A 220 18.79 8.20 12.86
C GLY A 220 17.58 7.30 12.56
N VAL A 221 17.47 6.12 13.20
CA VAL A 221 16.25 5.30 13.14
C VAL A 221 15.33 5.64 14.31
N ALA A 222 14.05 5.90 14.02
CA ALA A 222 13.03 6.17 15.04
C ALA A 222 11.75 5.37 14.79
N PRO A 223 11.00 5.00 15.84
CA PRO A 223 9.74 4.29 15.66
C PRO A 223 8.65 5.24 15.15
N VAL A 224 7.78 4.75 14.27
CA VAL A 224 6.74 5.54 13.61
C VAL A 224 5.39 4.84 13.66
N GLY A 225 4.36 5.59 14.09
CA GLY A 225 2.99 5.09 14.24
C GLY A 225 2.09 5.25 13.02
N LEU A 226 0.86 4.75 13.13
CA LEU A 226 -0.14 4.76 12.06
C LEU A 226 -0.51 6.17 11.57
N GLY A 227 -0.52 7.19 12.42
CA GLY A 227 -0.87 8.55 12.01
C GLY A 227 0.15 9.15 11.03
N ALA A 228 1.44 8.90 11.26
CA ALA A 228 2.49 9.31 10.33
C ALA A 228 2.48 8.43 9.07
N ARG A 229 2.22 7.12 9.18
CA ARG A 229 2.02 6.22 8.02
C ARG A 229 0.94 6.75 7.07
N ASP A 230 -0.22 7.18 7.59
CA ASP A 230 -1.33 7.69 6.76
C ASP A 230 -1.00 9.03 6.08
N SER A 231 -0.28 9.93 6.74
CA SER A 231 0.13 11.19 6.09
C SER A 231 1.23 10.99 5.03
N LEU A 232 2.19 10.09 5.28
CA LEU A 232 3.27 9.77 4.32
C LEU A 232 2.73 9.14 3.03
N ARG A 233 1.86 8.13 3.16
CA ARG A 233 1.25 7.44 2.01
C ARG A 233 0.36 8.39 1.19
N LEU A 234 -0.36 9.29 1.87
CA LEU A 234 -1.26 10.24 1.21
C LEU A 234 -0.45 11.25 0.41
N GLU A 235 0.62 11.81 0.96
CA GLU A 235 1.57 12.65 0.24
C GLU A 235 2.19 11.92 -0.97
N ALA A 236 2.46 10.63 -0.84
CA ALA A 236 2.94 9.77 -1.91
C ALA A 236 1.85 9.33 -2.91
N GLY A 237 0.60 9.76 -2.74
CA GLY A 237 -0.53 9.44 -3.62
C GLY A 237 -0.93 7.96 -3.64
N LEU A 238 -0.54 7.20 -2.62
CA LEU A 238 -0.81 5.77 -2.48
C LEU A 238 -2.22 5.54 -1.92
N CYS A 239 -2.95 4.62 -2.55
CA CYS A 239 -4.30 4.25 -2.15
C CYS A 239 -4.30 3.53 -0.79
N LEU A 240 -5.34 3.76 0.00
CA LEU A 240 -5.71 2.97 1.16
C LEU A 240 -6.99 2.18 0.85
N HIS A 241 -6.94 0.86 0.90
CA HIS A 241 -8.11 0.02 0.70
C HIS A 241 -9.18 0.26 1.78
N GLY A 242 -10.45 0.31 1.36
CA GLY A 242 -11.58 0.72 2.19
C GLY A 242 -11.79 2.25 2.26
N ASN A 243 -10.90 3.03 1.65
CA ASN A 243 -11.00 4.49 1.54
C ASN A 243 -10.96 4.92 0.07
N ASP A 244 -9.80 4.76 -0.56
CA ASP A 244 -9.54 5.26 -1.92
C ASP A 244 -9.87 4.23 -2.99
N ILE A 245 -9.90 2.96 -2.61
CA ILE A 245 -10.27 1.82 -3.45
C ILE A 245 -11.09 0.85 -2.62
N ASP A 246 -12.11 0.27 -3.25
CA ASP A 246 -13.03 -0.71 -2.70
C ASP A 246 -13.70 -1.52 -3.83
N THR A 247 -14.63 -2.38 -3.44
CA THR A 247 -15.38 -3.28 -4.34
C THR A 247 -16.30 -2.55 -5.32
N THR A 248 -16.50 -1.24 -5.19
CA THR A 248 -17.25 -0.41 -6.13
C THR A 248 -16.36 0.35 -7.10
N THR A 249 -15.04 0.28 -6.92
CA THR A 249 -14.06 1.02 -7.74
C THR A 249 -13.25 0.07 -8.62
N THR A 250 -13.13 0.39 -9.91
CA THR A 250 -12.25 -0.38 -10.79
C THR A 250 -10.80 0.14 -10.75
N PRO A 251 -9.81 -0.66 -11.20
CA PRO A 251 -8.43 -0.19 -11.33
C PRO A 251 -8.28 1.04 -12.23
N VAL A 252 -9.13 1.21 -13.25
CA VAL A 252 -9.06 2.38 -14.15
C VAL A 252 -9.67 3.62 -13.50
N GLU A 253 -10.79 3.45 -12.80
CA GLU A 253 -11.36 4.54 -11.99
C GLU A 253 -10.36 5.00 -10.93
N ALA A 254 -9.67 4.07 -10.29
CA ALA A 254 -8.66 4.32 -9.25
C ALA A 254 -7.34 4.91 -9.77
N SER A 255 -7.20 5.18 -11.07
CA SER A 255 -5.94 5.61 -11.69
C SER A 255 -4.78 4.63 -11.40
N LEU A 256 -5.07 3.32 -11.40
CA LEU A 256 -4.15 2.20 -11.15
C LEU A 256 -3.85 1.39 -12.42
N GLU A 257 -4.19 1.89 -13.61
CA GLU A 257 -3.94 1.21 -14.89
C GLU A 257 -2.45 0.86 -15.11
N TRP A 258 -1.53 1.59 -14.47
CA TRP A 258 -0.08 1.31 -14.50
C TRP A 258 0.28 -0.07 -13.94
N ALA A 259 -0.55 -0.63 -13.06
CA ALA A 259 -0.36 -1.95 -12.47
C ALA A 259 -0.61 -3.09 -13.48
N ILE A 260 -1.38 -2.82 -14.55
CA ILE A 260 -1.80 -3.81 -15.55
C ILE A 260 -0.87 -3.74 -16.76
N GLN A 261 -0.04 -4.76 -16.98
CA GLN A 261 0.95 -4.80 -18.08
C GLN A 261 0.28 -5.07 -19.42
N LYS A 262 0.87 -4.59 -20.52
CA LYS A 262 0.32 -4.70 -21.89
C LYS A 262 -0.10 -6.14 -22.25
N ILE A 263 0.64 -7.15 -21.81
CA ILE A 263 0.34 -8.56 -22.10
C ILE A 263 -0.99 -9.04 -21.52
N ARG A 264 -1.50 -8.37 -20.47
CA ARG A 264 -2.81 -8.63 -19.84
C ARG A 264 -3.94 -7.75 -20.39
N ARG A 265 -3.61 -6.73 -21.20
CA ARG A 265 -4.56 -5.78 -21.79
C ARG A 265 -5.12 -6.30 -23.11
N ALA A 266 -6.03 -5.53 -23.72
CA ALA A 266 -6.54 -5.79 -25.05
C ALA A 266 -5.40 -5.99 -26.06
N CYS A 267 -5.52 -7.02 -26.91
CA CYS A 267 -4.53 -7.45 -27.90
C CYS A 267 -3.21 -8.00 -27.32
N GLY A 268 -3.14 -8.29 -26.02
CA GLY A 268 -2.00 -8.98 -25.40
C GLY A 268 -2.13 -10.51 -25.43
N ASP A 269 -1.01 -11.23 -25.44
CA ASP A 269 -0.97 -12.70 -25.51
C ASP A 269 -1.73 -13.41 -24.38
N ARG A 270 -1.89 -12.75 -23.23
CA ARG A 270 -2.66 -13.23 -22.07
C ARG A 270 -3.71 -12.21 -21.63
N GLN A 271 -4.39 -11.63 -22.62
CA GLN A 271 -5.51 -10.72 -22.39
C GLN A 271 -6.57 -11.37 -21.49
N GLY A 272 -7.05 -10.61 -20.50
CA GLY A 272 -8.19 -11.03 -19.68
C GLY A 272 -7.91 -12.28 -18.83
N GLY A 273 -8.94 -13.09 -18.64
CA GLY A 273 -8.88 -14.31 -17.82
C GLY A 273 -8.92 -14.04 -16.30
N PHE A 274 -9.21 -12.81 -15.88
CA PHE A 274 -9.40 -12.39 -14.50
C PHE A 274 -10.82 -11.82 -14.30
N PRO A 275 -11.37 -11.75 -13.07
CA PRO A 275 -12.73 -11.28 -12.84
C PRO A 275 -12.87 -9.81 -13.24
N GLY A 276 -13.96 -9.49 -13.94
CA GLY A 276 -14.24 -8.13 -14.42
C GLY A 276 -13.42 -7.69 -15.64
N ALA A 277 -12.74 -8.62 -16.33
CA ALA A 277 -11.92 -8.32 -17.50
C ALA A 277 -12.64 -7.49 -18.57
N ASP A 278 -13.89 -7.82 -18.92
CA ASP A 278 -14.63 -7.10 -19.97
C ASP A 278 -14.83 -5.62 -19.62
N ILE A 279 -15.09 -5.32 -18.34
CA ILE A 279 -15.30 -3.96 -17.85
C ILE A 279 -13.96 -3.21 -17.81
N ILE A 280 -12.94 -3.82 -17.22
CA ILE A 280 -11.63 -3.20 -17.02
C ILE A 280 -10.94 -2.95 -18.38
N LEU A 281 -10.98 -3.91 -19.29
CA LEU A 281 -10.38 -3.79 -20.64
C LEU A 281 -11.10 -2.73 -21.48
N LYS A 282 -12.43 -2.62 -21.37
CA LYS A 282 -13.20 -1.55 -22.00
C LYS A 282 -12.80 -0.19 -21.42
N GLN A 283 -12.70 -0.04 -20.10
CA GLN A 283 -12.29 1.21 -19.49
C GLN A 283 -10.84 1.60 -19.83
N LEU A 284 -9.93 0.63 -19.98
CA LEU A 284 -8.55 0.90 -20.40
C LEU A 284 -8.46 1.49 -21.81
N SER A 285 -9.41 1.17 -22.69
CA SER A 285 -9.44 1.66 -24.08
C SER A 285 -10.30 2.91 -24.27
N ALA A 286 -11.45 2.99 -23.60
CA ALA A 286 -12.44 4.05 -23.77
C ALA A 286 -12.44 5.10 -22.65
N GLY A 287 -11.72 4.86 -21.55
CA GLY A 287 -11.80 5.64 -20.33
C GLY A 287 -12.88 5.15 -19.36
N ALA A 288 -12.73 5.50 -18.08
CA ALA A 288 -13.75 5.31 -17.06
C ALA A 288 -14.62 6.57 -16.93
N ALA A 289 -15.80 6.47 -16.31
CA ALA A 289 -16.72 7.60 -16.12
C ALA A 289 -16.25 8.59 -15.02
N ARG A 290 -15.52 8.07 -14.02
CA ARG A 290 -14.92 8.85 -12.93
C ARG A 290 -13.47 8.46 -12.76
N ARG A 291 -12.69 9.35 -12.12
CA ARG A 291 -11.26 9.15 -11.85
C ARG A 291 -10.91 9.57 -10.43
N ARG A 292 -10.04 8.80 -9.79
CA ARG A 292 -9.32 9.22 -8.58
C ARG A 292 -8.32 10.30 -8.94
N VAL A 293 -8.35 11.39 -8.19
CA VAL A 293 -7.48 12.57 -8.36
C VAL A 293 -6.86 13.00 -7.03
N GLY A 294 -5.74 13.73 -7.12
CA GLY A 294 -5.22 14.51 -6.00
C GLY A 294 -5.94 15.85 -5.89
N LEU A 295 -6.16 16.31 -4.67
CA LEU A 295 -6.90 17.52 -4.34
C LEU A 295 -6.08 18.38 -3.37
N ARG A 296 -5.88 19.65 -3.72
CA ARG A 296 -5.20 20.64 -2.88
C ARG A 296 -6.20 21.69 -2.43
N PRO A 297 -6.65 21.67 -1.16
CA PRO A 297 -7.53 22.71 -0.62
C PRO A 297 -6.82 24.07 -0.66
N GLU A 298 -7.53 25.12 -1.05
CA GLU A 298 -7.02 26.51 -1.03
C GLU A 298 -7.15 27.16 0.37
N THR A 299 -7.36 26.34 1.40
CA THR A 299 -7.55 26.78 2.79
C THR A 299 -6.61 26.03 3.72
N LYS A 300 -6.46 26.52 4.96
CA LYS A 300 -5.67 25.81 6.00
C LYS A 300 -6.42 24.63 6.62
N ALA A 301 -7.73 24.51 6.41
CA ALA A 301 -8.53 23.47 7.03
C ALA A 301 -8.38 22.16 6.25
N PRO A 302 -8.03 21.03 6.91
CA PRO A 302 -8.06 19.73 6.26
C PRO A 302 -9.48 19.36 5.84
N ILE A 303 -9.61 18.90 4.60
CA ILE A 303 -10.83 18.26 4.11
C ILE A 303 -10.73 16.78 4.45
N ARG A 304 -11.81 16.18 4.97
CA ARG A 304 -11.82 14.78 5.44
C ARG A 304 -12.52 13.87 4.42
N ALA A 305 -12.31 12.56 4.58
CA ALA A 305 -13.06 11.54 3.85
C ALA A 305 -14.58 11.79 3.93
N GLU A 306 -15.29 11.34 2.91
CA GLU A 306 -16.74 11.54 2.67
C GLU A 306 -17.18 12.99 2.45
N THR A 307 -16.26 13.96 2.36
CA THR A 307 -16.63 15.34 2.02
C THR A 307 -17.12 15.40 0.56
N PRO A 308 -18.35 15.88 0.29
CA PRO A 308 -18.86 16.00 -1.07
C PRO A 308 -18.10 17.06 -1.89
N LEU A 309 -17.90 16.78 -3.17
CA LEU A 309 -17.26 17.67 -4.15
C LEU A 309 -18.29 18.20 -5.15
N PHE A 310 -18.19 19.48 -5.49
CA PHE A 310 -19.08 20.19 -6.42
C PHE A 310 -18.25 20.84 -7.53
N ALA A 311 -18.82 20.91 -8.75
CA ALA A 311 -18.19 21.59 -9.88
C ALA A 311 -18.09 23.10 -9.65
N GLU A 312 -19.15 23.72 -9.09
CA GLU A 312 -19.21 25.15 -8.82
C GLU A 312 -19.74 25.43 -7.40
N GLU A 313 -19.46 26.63 -6.88
CA GLU A 313 -19.91 27.04 -5.55
C GLU A 313 -21.44 27.05 -5.42
N ALA A 314 -22.18 27.26 -6.52
CA ALA A 314 -23.65 27.32 -6.53
C ALA A 314 -24.34 26.03 -6.99
N SER A 315 -23.59 24.98 -7.38
CA SER A 315 -24.19 23.73 -7.91
C SER A 315 -25.14 23.04 -6.91
N GLY A 316 -26.28 22.52 -7.35
CA GLY A 316 -27.21 21.82 -6.45
C GLY A 316 -26.68 20.47 -5.96
N GLU A 317 -26.07 19.69 -6.86
CA GLU A 317 -25.70 18.29 -6.62
C GLU A 317 -24.18 18.06 -6.58
N PRO A 318 -23.68 17.16 -5.73
CA PRO A 318 -22.28 16.79 -5.72
C PRO A 318 -21.91 15.95 -6.95
N ILE A 319 -20.72 16.20 -7.48
CA ILE A 319 -20.15 15.46 -8.62
C ILE A 319 -19.23 14.32 -8.16
N GLY A 320 -18.89 14.28 -6.87
CA GLY A 320 -17.90 13.36 -6.35
C GLY A 320 -17.73 13.48 -4.84
N ARG A 321 -16.70 12.81 -4.32
CA ARG A 321 -16.35 12.86 -2.89
C ARG A 321 -14.87 12.69 -2.64
N VAL A 322 -14.42 13.22 -1.51
CA VAL A 322 -13.11 12.96 -0.93
C VAL A 322 -13.09 11.58 -0.29
N THR A 323 -12.04 10.80 -0.53
CA THR A 323 -11.84 9.45 0.02
C THR A 323 -10.80 9.41 1.14
N SER A 324 -9.78 10.26 1.03
CA SER A 324 -8.73 10.44 2.03
C SER A 324 -8.38 11.92 2.15
N GLY A 325 -8.10 12.40 3.35
CA GLY A 325 -7.71 13.79 3.51
C GLY A 325 -7.19 14.17 4.90
N GLY A 326 -6.14 14.97 4.90
CA GLY A 326 -5.38 15.30 6.09
C GLY A 326 -4.45 16.49 5.89
N PHE A 327 -3.63 16.75 6.91
CA PHE A 327 -2.54 17.71 6.81
C PHE A 327 -1.28 16.97 6.33
N ALA A 328 -0.61 17.51 5.32
CA ALA A 328 0.66 17.03 4.79
C ALA A 328 1.82 17.82 5.44
N PRO A 329 2.55 17.24 6.42
CA PRO A 329 3.63 17.94 7.11
C PRO A 329 4.76 18.38 6.17
N SER A 330 5.07 17.64 5.11
CA SER A 330 6.14 18.01 4.16
C SER A 330 5.79 19.24 3.34
N LEU A 331 4.50 19.49 3.12
CA LEU A 331 3.99 20.59 2.31
C LEU A 331 3.47 21.75 3.14
N GLU A 332 3.39 21.58 4.46
CA GLU A 332 2.77 22.50 5.41
C GLU A 332 1.34 22.93 5.00
N ALA A 333 0.61 22.04 4.33
CA ALA A 333 -0.68 22.31 3.73
C ALA A 333 -1.59 21.08 3.80
N PRO A 334 -2.92 21.22 3.78
CA PRO A 334 -3.79 20.07 3.62
C PRO A 334 -3.68 19.48 2.21
N VAL A 335 -3.89 18.18 2.12
CA VAL A 335 -4.00 17.42 0.87
C VAL A 335 -5.10 16.38 1.01
N ALA A 336 -5.70 15.99 -0.11
CA ALA A 336 -6.75 15.00 -0.14
C ALA A 336 -6.73 14.20 -1.44
N MET A 337 -7.30 13.01 -1.44
CA MET A 337 -7.66 12.28 -2.65
C MET A 337 -9.18 12.14 -2.71
N GLY A 338 -9.71 12.01 -3.93
CA GLY A 338 -11.14 11.81 -4.13
C GLY A 338 -11.46 11.40 -5.55
N TYR A 339 -12.73 11.11 -5.80
CA TYR A 339 -13.24 10.79 -7.13
C TYR A 339 -14.08 11.93 -7.68
N VAL A 340 -13.87 12.22 -8.97
CA VAL A 340 -14.64 13.18 -9.75
C VAL A 340 -14.94 12.60 -11.14
N PRO A 341 -15.92 13.12 -11.88
CA PRO A 341 -16.15 12.72 -13.26
C PRO A 341 -14.90 12.97 -14.11
N THR A 342 -14.66 12.15 -15.12
CA THR A 342 -13.42 12.20 -15.93
C THR A 342 -13.21 13.56 -16.57
N GLU A 343 -14.28 14.23 -16.99
CA GLU A 343 -14.25 15.59 -17.54
C GLU A 343 -13.80 16.66 -16.53
N GLN A 344 -13.90 16.39 -15.23
CA GLN A 344 -13.43 17.27 -14.14
C GLN A 344 -12.08 16.85 -13.55
N ALA A 345 -11.47 15.77 -14.05
CA ALA A 345 -10.24 15.20 -13.49
C ALA A 345 -8.94 15.89 -13.94
N GLY A 346 -9.03 16.94 -14.77
CA GLY A 346 -7.88 17.68 -15.27
C GLY A 346 -7.09 18.39 -14.16
N VAL A 347 -5.75 18.33 -14.21
CA VAL A 347 -4.90 19.09 -13.30
C VAL A 347 -5.15 20.58 -13.49
N GLY A 348 -5.36 21.30 -12.38
CA GLY A 348 -5.71 22.72 -12.37
C GLY A 348 -7.21 22.99 -12.36
N THR A 349 -8.07 21.98 -12.55
CA THR A 349 -9.52 22.14 -12.40
C THR A 349 -9.85 22.57 -10.97
N ARG A 350 -10.59 23.66 -10.84
CA ARG A 350 -11.06 24.18 -9.56
C ARG A 350 -12.43 23.60 -9.25
N LEU A 351 -12.57 23.03 -8.06
CA LEU A 351 -13.78 22.42 -7.53
C LEU A 351 -14.08 23.00 -6.14
N PHE A 352 -15.18 22.56 -5.54
CA PHE A 352 -15.59 23.00 -4.22
C PHE A 352 -15.91 21.82 -3.31
N ALA A 353 -15.41 21.83 -2.09
CA ALA A 353 -15.69 20.82 -1.08
C ALA A 353 -16.58 21.40 0.02
N GLU A 354 -17.65 20.70 0.39
CA GLU A 354 -18.57 21.20 1.39
C GLU A 354 -18.15 20.79 2.81
N VAL A 355 -17.55 21.73 3.54
CA VAL A 355 -17.08 21.54 4.91
C VAL A 355 -17.96 22.34 5.86
N ARG A 356 -18.73 21.63 6.71
CA ARG A 356 -19.62 22.24 7.72
C ARG A 356 -20.60 23.27 7.12
N GLY A 357 -21.21 22.93 5.98
CA GLY A 357 -22.18 23.78 5.27
C GLY A 357 -21.57 24.96 4.51
N LYS A 358 -20.24 25.02 4.37
CA LYS A 358 -19.55 26.02 3.53
C LYS A 358 -18.79 25.32 2.42
N ARG A 359 -18.87 25.86 1.21
CA ARG A 359 -18.12 25.38 0.05
C ARG A 359 -16.75 26.03 0.00
N LEU A 360 -15.72 25.23 0.19
CA LEU A 360 -14.33 25.66 0.19
C LEU A 360 -13.67 25.27 -1.13
N PRO A 361 -12.96 26.19 -1.79
CA PRO A 361 -12.31 25.88 -3.06
C PRO A 361 -11.16 24.87 -2.89
N VAL A 362 -11.06 23.95 -3.83
CA VAL A 362 -10.06 22.89 -3.90
C VAL A 362 -9.62 22.72 -5.35
N THR A 363 -8.32 22.61 -5.59
CA THR A 363 -7.78 22.44 -6.94
C THR A 363 -7.34 21.01 -7.18
N VAL A 364 -7.74 20.42 -8.30
CA VAL A 364 -7.24 19.12 -8.76
C VAL A 364 -5.75 19.24 -9.07
N THR A 365 -4.93 18.33 -8.55
CA THR A 365 -3.48 18.36 -8.71
C THR A 365 -2.93 16.97 -9.03
N SER A 366 -1.71 16.94 -9.57
CA SER A 366 -1.01 15.70 -9.88
C SER A 366 -0.68 14.94 -8.60
N LEU A 367 -0.83 13.62 -8.65
CA LEU A 367 -0.24 12.71 -7.67
C LEU A 367 1.09 12.16 -8.23
N PRO A 368 2.09 11.90 -7.36
CA PRO A 368 2.10 12.16 -5.92
C PRO A 368 2.26 13.66 -5.59
N PHE A 369 1.89 14.08 -4.38
CA PHE A 369 2.07 15.47 -3.93
C PHE A 369 3.52 15.80 -3.60
N VAL A 370 4.26 14.80 -3.11
CA VAL A 370 5.70 14.86 -2.83
C VAL A 370 6.41 13.88 -3.77
N THR A 371 7.50 14.32 -4.40
CA THR A 371 8.25 13.48 -5.34
C THR A 371 8.81 12.24 -4.63
N PRO A 372 8.61 11.01 -5.15
CA PRO A 372 9.08 9.80 -4.50
C PRO A 372 10.61 9.63 -4.57
N GLY A 373 11.20 9.11 -3.50
CA GLY A 373 12.63 8.83 -3.33
C GLY A 373 13.09 7.42 -3.75
N TYR A 374 12.27 6.64 -4.46
CA TYR A 374 12.58 5.23 -4.76
C TYR A 374 13.94 4.99 -5.43
N LYS A 375 14.74 4.04 -4.91
CA LYS A 375 16.01 3.62 -5.52
C LYS A 375 15.82 2.79 -6.79
N ARG A 376 15.68 3.43 -7.95
CA ARG A 376 15.46 2.72 -9.23
C ARG A 376 16.73 2.22 -9.91
N ARG A 377 17.90 2.70 -9.50
CA ARG A 377 19.20 2.42 -10.13
C ARG A 377 20.20 1.91 -9.10
#